data_AF-A0A920PY90-F1
#
_entry.id   AF-A0A920PY90-F1
#
_cell.length_a   1.000
_cell.length_b   1.000
_cell.length_c   1.000
_cell.angle_alpha   90.00
_cell.angle_beta   90.00
_cell.angle_gamma   90.00
#
_symmetry.space_group_name_H-M   'P 1'
#
loop_
_entity.id
_entity.type
_entity.pdbx_description
1 polymer ?
#
loop_
_entity_poly.entity_id
_entity_poly.type
_entity_poly.pdbx_seq_one_letter_code
_entity_poly.pdbx_strand_id
1 'polypeptide(L)'
;MARISGWFIENFFSTLLIFTKKEDLIQPAHQPALHRMMEQPQDFEKVTFSYWANAEEVLEIADQDKVNDLEPHYIWTTDYAQSRLHWKPMLPLSVLLLRVYKLGKPVTVQYLPEYGGCTSWVEVLSDVNLGTMKPVLSDTAFLDRVNEIKGCLGFAATTT
;
A
#
# COMPACT_ATOMS: atom_id res chain seq x y z
N MET A 1 -11.99 -17.78 -8.64
CA MET A 1 -10.63 -18.13 -9.08
C MET A 1 -9.89 -16.82 -9.30
N ALA A 2 -9.30 -16.26 -8.25
CA ALA A 2 -8.69 -14.93 -8.30
C ALA A 2 -7.33 -15.05 -9.00
N ARG A 3 -7.34 -14.98 -10.33
CA ARG A 3 -6.14 -14.76 -11.13
C ARG A 3 -5.69 -13.32 -10.85
N ILE A 4 -4.69 -13.16 -9.99
CA ILE A 4 -3.92 -11.92 -9.94
C ILE A 4 -3.02 -11.95 -11.18
N SER A 5 -3.59 -11.61 -12.34
CA SER A 5 -2.86 -11.51 -13.60
C SER A 5 -1.99 -10.25 -13.54
N GLY A 6 -0.73 -10.46 -13.16
CA GLY A 6 0.31 -9.47 -13.04
C GLY A 6 0.79 -8.94 -14.38
N TRP A 7 0.13 -7.89 -14.87
CA TRP A 7 0.59 -7.11 -16.02
C TRP A 7 0.38 -5.59 -15.87
N PHE A 8 0.14 -5.06 -14.65
CA PHE A 8 -0.23 -3.65 -14.51
C PHE A 8 0.53 -2.80 -13.46
N ILE A 9 1.61 -3.29 -12.87
CA ILE A 9 2.42 -2.46 -11.96
C ILE A 9 3.90 -2.74 -12.20
N GLU A 10 4.39 -2.43 -13.39
CA GLU A 10 5.83 -2.23 -13.57
C GLU A 10 6.24 -0.99 -12.75
N ASN A 11 6.96 -1.24 -11.65
CA ASN A 11 7.83 -0.33 -10.87
C ASN A 11 7.34 0.38 -9.59
N PHE A 12 6.13 0.20 -9.05
CA PHE A 12 5.67 1.14 -8.01
C PHE A 12 5.82 0.77 -6.52
N PHE A 13 6.05 -0.49 -6.12
CA PHE A 13 6.02 -0.87 -4.70
C PHE A 13 7.26 -1.57 -4.14
N SER A 14 8.39 -1.52 -4.83
CA SER A 14 9.55 -2.36 -4.49
C SER A 14 10.33 -1.98 -3.23
N THR A 15 10.28 -0.75 -2.75
CA THR A 15 11.33 -0.28 -1.81
C THR A 15 10.82 0.01 -0.41
N LEU A 16 9.50 -0.01 -0.17
CA LEU A 16 8.98 0.92 0.82
C LEU A 16 8.41 0.30 2.11
N LEU A 17 7.80 -0.89 2.06
CA LEU A 17 7.15 -1.46 3.25
C LEU A 17 8.01 -2.45 4.06
N ILE A 18 9.07 -3.02 3.48
CA ILE A 18 9.90 -4.03 4.17
C ILE A 18 11.30 -3.49 4.55
N PHE A 19 11.80 -2.43 3.89
CA PHE A 19 13.19 -1.98 4.01
C PHE A 19 13.41 -0.61 4.63
N THR A 20 12.37 0.18 4.92
CA THR A 20 12.56 1.48 5.58
C THR A 20 12.78 1.29 7.08
N LYS A 21 13.95 0.74 7.44
CA LYS A 21 14.61 0.96 8.74
C LYS A 21 15.06 2.44 8.88
N LYS A 22 14.26 3.38 8.38
CA LYS A 22 14.51 4.83 8.38
C LYS A 22 13.20 5.51 8.75
N GLU A 23 12.98 5.58 10.05
CA GLU A 23 11.86 6.26 10.68
C GLU A 23 11.72 7.72 10.22
N ASP A 24 12.83 8.36 9.88
CA ASP A 24 12.91 9.74 9.35
C ASP A 24 12.14 9.95 8.03
N LEU A 25 11.77 8.87 7.33
CA LEU A 25 10.96 8.94 6.11
C LEU A 25 9.45 8.94 6.38
N ILE A 26 9.04 8.62 7.61
CA ILE A 26 7.65 8.55 8.05
C ILE A 26 7.30 9.84 8.79
N GLN A 27 6.11 10.37 8.56
CA GLN A 27 5.63 11.54 9.29
C GLN A 27 5.65 11.28 10.81
N PRO A 28 6.06 12.25 11.64
CA PRO A 28 6.16 12.08 13.09
C PRO A 28 4.88 11.53 13.75
N ALA A 29 3.71 11.90 13.22
CA ALA A 29 2.41 11.42 13.70
C ALA A 29 2.22 9.89 13.58
N HIS A 30 2.92 9.23 12.65
CA HIS A 30 2.80 7.80 12.38
C HIS A 30 3.95 6.96 12.96
N GLN A 31 5.04 7.58 13.43
CA GLN A 31 6.19 6.91 14.03
C GLN A 31 5.83 6.01 15.23
N PRO A 32 4.94 6.41 16.17
CA PRO A 32 4.57 5.53 17.28
C PRO A 32 3.87 4.23 16.84
N ALA A 33 3.14 4.28 15.71
CA ALA A 33 2.51 3.09 15.15
C ALA A 33 3.54 2.15 14.52
N LEU A 34 4.57 2.72 13.86
CA LEU A 34 5.70 1.97 13.32
C LEU A 34 6.49 1.27 14.45
N HIS A 35 6.82 1.97 15.54
CA HIS A 35 7.53 1.38 16.68
C HIS A 35 6.76 0.20 17.29
N ARG A 36 5.46 0.37 17.54
CA ARG A 36 4.61 -0.71 18.07
C ARG A 36 4.60 -1.93 17.14
N MET A 37 4.65 -1.73 15.83
CA MET A 37 4.74 -2.83 14.86
C MET A 37 6.11 -3.52 14.91
N MET A 38 7.20 -2.75 15.05
CA MET A 38 8.57 -3.28 15.13
C MET A 38 8.87 -4.04 16.43
N GLU A 39 8.19 -3.70 17.53
CA GLU A 39 8.30 -4.38 18.81
C GLU A 39 7.60 -5.76 18.82
N GLN A 40 6.78 -6.07 17.81
CA GLN A 40 6.12 -7.36 17.74
C GLN A 40 7.11 -8.48 17.43
N PRO A 41 7.01 -9.65 18.10
CA PRO A 41 7.85 -10.80 17.78
C PRO A 41 7.67 -11.19 16.31
N GLN A 42 8.77 -11.25 15.56
CA GLN A 42 8.77 -11.74 14.18
C GLN A 42 9.12 -13.23 14.17
N ASP A 43 8.28 -14.01 13.48
CA ASP A 43 8.59 -15.40 13.11
C ASP A 43 9.33 -15.36 11.77
N PHE A 44 10.54 -15.92 11.72
CA PHE A 44 11.37 -15.94 10.52
C PHE A 44 11.06 -17.13 9.60
N GLU A 45 10.28 -18.09 10.07
CA GLU A 45 9.86 -19.27 9.31
C GLU A 45 8.43 -19.13 8.76
N LYS A 46 7.66 -18.16 9.26
CA LYS A 46 6.23 -17.99 8.90
C LYS A 46 5.84 -16.52 8.86
N VAL A 47 4.95 -16.19 7.93
CA VAL A 47 4.35 -14.85 7.81
C VAL A 47 2.85 -14.95 8.04
N THR A 48 2.33 -14.15 8.98
CA THR A 48 0.89 -14.10 9.28
C THR A 48 0.27 -12.83 8.70
N PHE A 49 -0.71 -13.02 7.82
CA PHE A 49 -1.51 -11.96 7.22
C PHE A 49 -2.82 -11.82 7.98
N SER A 50 -3.12 -10.62 8.46
CA SER A 50 -4.40 -10.29 9.12
C SER A 50 -5.30 -9.42 8.25
N TYR A 51 -4.77 -8.88 7.17
CA TYR A 51 -5.44 -7.96 6.27
C TYR A 51 -5.14 -8.34 4.82
N TRP A 52 -6.07 -7.99 3.94
CA TRP A 52 -5.92 -8.05 2.49
C TRP A 52 -6.34 -6.70 1.91
N ALA A 53 -5.74 -6.29 0.80
CA ALA A 53 -6.09 -5.05 0.12
C ALA A 53 -6.32 -5.31 -1.37
N ASN A 54 -7.41 -4.76 -1.89
CA ASN A 54 -7.67 -4.68 -3.31
C ASN A 54 -7.13 -3.34 -3.84
N ALA A 55 -6.45 -3.34 -4.97
CA ALA A 55 -6.18 -2.10 -5.71
C ALA A 55 -7.40 -1.77 -6.58
N GLU A 56 -8.21 -0.82 -6.15
CA GLU A 56 -9.45 -0.45 -6.85
C GLU A 56 -9.15 0.44 -8.06
N GLU A 57 -8.18 1.34 -7.92
CA GLU A 57 -7.86 2.32 -8.94
C GLU A 57 -6.40 2.74 -8.84
N VAL A 58 -5.81 3.05 -10.00
CA VAL A 58 -4.48 3.65 -10.11
C VAL A 58 -4.65 5.02 -10.76
N LEU A 59 -4.21 6.06 -10.05
CA LEU A 59 -4.15 7.42 -10.56
C LEU A 59 -2.70 7.76 -10.91
N GLU A 60 -2.52 8.68 -11.85
CA GLU A 60 -1.20 9.15 -12.26
C GLU A 60 -1.08 10.66 -12.04
N ILE A 61 -0.02 11.07 -11.33
CA ILE A 61 0.27 12.47 -11.06
C ILE A 61 1.70 12.81 -11.47
N ALA A 62 1.89 13.92 -12.19
CA ALA A 62 3.21 14.40 -12.60
C ALA A 62 3.59 15.74 -11.95
N ASP A 63 2.67 16.31 -11.16
CA ASP A 63 2.80 17.63 -10.57
C ASP A 63 3.22 17.51 -9.10
N GLN A 64 4.21 18.31 -8.70
CA GLN A 64 4.70 18.37 -7.33
C GLN A 64 3.62 18.91 -6.38
N ASP A 65 2.84 19.89 -6.81
CA ASP A 65 1.80 20.49 -5.97
C ASP A 65 0.74 19.44 -5.62
N LYS A 66 0.38 18.59 -6.58
CA LYS A 66 -0.51 17.45 -6.35
C LYS A 66 0.04 16.41 -5.38
N VAL A 67 1.36 16.19 -5.34
CA VAL A 67 1.99 15.31 -4.34
C VAL A 67 1.92 15.93 -2.94
N ASN A 68 2.02 17.26 -2.84
CA ASN A 68 1.88 17.97 -1.57
C ASN A 68 0.43 17.94 -1.07
N ASP A 69 -0.55 18.12 -1.96
CA ASP A 69 -1.97 18.06 -1.62
C ASP A 69 -2.41 16.68 -1.10
N LEU A 70 -1.62 15.63 -1.38
CA LEU A 70 -1.83 14.27 -0.88
C LEU A 70 -1.19 13.99 0.49
N GLU A 71 -0.46 14.93 1.09
CA GLU A 71 0.23 14.75 2.38
C GLU A 71 -0.66 14.18 3.50
N PRO A 72 -1.94 14.59 3.65
CA PRO A 72 -2.84 14.01 4.65
C PRO A 72 -3.27 12.56 4.37
N HIS A 73 -2.94 12.01 3.19
CA HIS A 73 -3.44 10.74 2.68
C HIS A 73 -2.36 9.65 2.56
N TYR A 74 -1.10 9.96 2.88
CA TYR A 74 0.00 8.99 2.98
C TYR A 74 0.77 9.15 4.28
N ILE A 75 1.58 8.15 4.64
CA ILE A 75 2.34 8.14 5.91
C ILE A 75 3.75 8.72 5.78
N TRP A 76 4.19 9.03 4.56
CA TRP A 76 5.55 9.49 4.26
C TRP A 76 5.74 10.98 4.49
N THR A 77 6.97 11.41 4.75
CA THR A 77 7.31 12.83 4.69
C THR A 77 7.12 13.36 3.27
N THR A 78 6.76 14.65 3.16
CA THR A 78 6.61 15.33 1.86
C THR A 78 7.88 15.24 1.02
N ASP A 79 9.05 15.45 1.62
CA ASP A 79 10.34 15.34 0.95
C ASP A 79 10.55 13.94 0.35
N TYR A 80 10.17 12.89 1.09
CA TYR A 80 10.29 11.54 0.59
C TYR A 80 9.29 11.29 -0.55
N ALA A 81 8.03 11.71 -0.41
CA ALA A 81 7.03 11.58 -1.46
C ALA A 81 7.46 12.30 -2.77
N GLN A 82 7.99 13.52 -2.66
CA GLN A 82 8.54 14.28 -3.79
C GLN A 82 9.71 13.56 -4.46
N SER A 83 10.63 12.99 -3.66
CA SER A 83 11.75 12.22 -4.21
C SER A 83 11.30 11.04 -5.08
N ARG A 84 10.12 10.47 -4.81
CA ARG A 84 9.54 9.39 -5.63
C ARG A 84 9.08 9.88 -7.00
N LEU A 85 8.53 11.09 -7.07
CA LEU A 85 8.18 11.74 -8.34
C LEU A 85 9.45 12.04 -9.15
N HIS A 86 10.51 12.54 -8.51
CA HIS A 86 11.76 12.90 -9.20
C HIS A 86 12.64 11.71 -9.57
N TRP A 87 12.40 10.52 -9.02
CA TRP A 87 13.21 9.32 -9.30
C TRP A 87 13.18 8.91 -10.78
N LYS A 88 12.02 9.09 -11.45
CA LYS A 88 11.87 8.92 -12.90
C LYS A 88 11.10 10.11 -13.46
N PRO A 89 11.76 11.26 -13.71
CA PRO A 89 11.07 12.51 -14.03
C PRO A 89 10.31 12.47 -15.36
N MET A 90 10.57 11.47 -16.20
CA MET A 90 9.86 11.23 -17.47
C MET A 90 8.59 10.39 -17.31
N LEU A 91 8.30 9.86 -16.12
CA LEU A 91 7.12 9.05 -15.84
C LEU A 91 6.30 9.68 -14.72
N PRO A 92 4.96 9.62 -14.79
CA PRO A 92 4.13 10.06 -13.68
C PRO A 92 4.33 9.17 -12.45
N LEU A 93 4.05 9.74 -11.29
CA LEU A 93 3.91 9.01 -10.04
C LEU A 93 2.56 8.29 -10.00
N SER A 94 2.56 6.98 -9.83
CA SER A 94 1.33 6.21 -9.62
C SER A 94 0.86 6.29 -8.17
N VAL A 95 -0.41 6.62 -7.98
CA VAL A 95 -1.11 6.65 -6.69
C VAL A 95 -2.16 5.54 -6.70
N LEU A 96 -2.04 4.58 -5.79
CA LEU A 96 -2.95 3.43 -5.71
C LEU A 96 -4.01 3.68 -4.65
N LEU A 97 -5.28 3.60 -5.05
CA LEU A 97 -6.41 3.63 -4.12
C LEU A 97 -6.73 2.20 -3.69
N LEU A 98 -6.48 1.91 -2.41
CA LEU A 98 -6.58 0.56 -1.87
C LEU A 98 -7.83 0.38 -1.02
N ARG A 99 -8.65 -0.63 -1.33
CA ARG A 99 -9.73 -1.09 -0.45
C ARG A 99 -9.20 -2.18 0.47
N VAL A 100 -9.09 -1.87 1.76
CA VAL A 100 -8.54 -2.78 2.77
C VAL A 100 -9.63 -3.57 3.48
N TYR A 101 -9.38 -4.85 3.68
CA TYR A 101 -10.24 -5.81 4.36
C TYR A 101 -9.47 -6.47 5.50
N LYS A 102 -10.15 -6.64 6.64
CA LYS A 102 -9.68 -7.47 7.74
C LYS A 102 -10.14 -8.91 7.51
N LEU A 103 -9.21 -9.84 7.59
CA LEU A 103 -9.52 -11.26 7.50
C LEU A 103 -10.27 -11.72 8.75
N GLY A 104 -11.29 -12.56 8.58
CA GLY A 104 -12.06 -13.13 9.70
C GLY A 104 -11.21 -14.03 10.60
N LYS A 105 -10.20 -14.67 10.02
CA LYS A 105 -9.12 -15.37 10.72
C LYS A 105 -7.79 -15.00 10.05
N PRO A 106 -6.72 -14.67 10.81
CA PRO A 106 -5.40 -14.48 10.22
C PRO A 106 -4.96 -15.74 9.47
N VAL A 107 -4.28 -15.54 8.34
CA VAL A 107 -3.76 -16.62 7.50
C VAL A 107 -2.25 -16.63 7.60
N THR A 108 -1.68 -17.78 7.92
CA THR A 108 -0.23 -17.95 8.07
C THR A 108 0.31 -18.79 6.92
N VAL A 109 1.34 -18.27 6.25
CA VAL A 109 2.06 -18.93 5.16
C VAL A 109 3.49 -19.21 5.61
N GLN A 110 4.06 -20.33 5.17
CA GLN A 110 5.47 -20.64 5.44
C GLN A 110 6.36 -19.67 4.66
N TYR A 111 7.36 -19.12 5.33
CA TYR A 111 8.40 -18.34 4.67
C TYR A 111 9.30 -19.29 3.89
N LEU A 112 9.36 -19.11 2.59
CA LEU A 112 10.20 -19.87 1.69
C LEU A 112 11.48 -19.07 1.39
N PRO A 113 12.67 -19.69 1.34
CA PRO A 113 13.91 -18.98 1.00
C PRO A 113 13.86 -18.22 -0.33
N GLU A 114 13.04 -18.67 -1.27
CA GLU A 114 12.75 -18.03 -2.56
C GLU A 114 12.04 -16.67 -2.42
N TYR A 115 11.41 -16.42 -1.27
CA TYR A 115 10.86 -15.12 -0.89
C TYR A 115 11.92 -14.19 -0.28
N GLY A 116 13.16 -14.65 -0.13
CA GLY A 116 14.29 -13.86 0.31
C GLY A 116 14.84 -12.94 -0.78
N GLY A 117 15.45 -11.83 -0.35
CA GLY A 117 16.12 -10.86 -1.22
C GLY A 117 15.32 -9.58 -1.46
N CYS A 118 15.78 -8.77 -2.42
CA CYS A 118 15.17 -7.50 -2.80
C CYS A 118 14.12 -7.69 -3.91
N THR A 119 13.28 -8.72 -3.81
CA THR A 119 12.16 -8.92 -4.74
C THR A 119 10.95 -8.16 -4.21
N SER A 120 10.35 -7.34 -5.08
CA SER A 120 9.20 -6.49 -4.74
C SER A 120 7.88 -7.22 -4.71
N TRP A 121 7.84 -8.38 -5.35
CA TRP A 121 6.66 -9.19 -5.55
C TRP A 121 7.08 -10.65 -5.45
N VAL A 122 6.33 -11.40 -4.66
CA VAL A 122 6.44 -12.85 -4.61
C VAL A 122 5.07 -13.39 -4.95
N GLU A 123 5.01 -14.25 -5.96
CA GLU A 123 3.82 -15.06 -6.15
C GLU A 123 3.76 -16.05 -4.99
N VAL A 124 2.68 -15.98 -4.21
CA VAL A 124 2.45 -16.99 -3.19
C VAL A 124 2.20 -18.30 -3.92
N LEU A 125 3.08 -19.27 -3.74
CA LEU A 125 3.13 -20.51 -4.54
C LEU A 125 1.93 -21.43 -4.27
N SER A 126 1.13 -21.12 -3.24
CA SER A 126 -0.06 -21.86 -2.82
C SER A 126 -1.30 -20.97 -2.88
N ASP A 127 -2.42 -21.50 -3.36
CA ASP A 127 -3.74 -20.87 -3.26
C ASP A 127 -4.07 -20.58 -1.79
N VAL A 128 -3.94 -19.32 -1.37
CA VAL A 128 -4.23 -18.89 0.00
C VAL A 128 -5.74 -18.71 0.15
N ASN A 129 -6.38 -19.57 0.95
CA ASN A 129 -7.77 -19.37 1.30
C ASN A 129 -7.91 -18.23 2.32
N LEU A 130 -8.31 -17.05 1.85
CA LEU A 130 -8.51 -15.85 2.66
C LEU A 130 -9.77 -15.89 3.54
N GLY A 131 -10.64 -16.89 3.34
CA GLY A 131 -11.86 -17.08 4.12
C GLY A 131 -12.84 -15.91 4.01
N THR A 132 -13.57 -15.65 5.10
CA THR A 132 -14.44 -14.48 5.20
C THR A 132 -13.64 -13.22 5.49
N MET A 133 -14.04 -12.11 4.91
CA MET A 133 -13.36 -10.82 5.04
C MET A 133 -14.37 -9.72 5.32
N LYS A 134 -13.96 -8.72 6.10
CA LYS A 134 -14.79 -7.53 6.38
C LYS A 134 -14.03 -6.28 5.96
N PRO A 135 -14.65 -5.38 5.19
CA PRO A 135 -13.96 -4.15 4.81
C PRO A 135 -13.68 -3.30 6.05
N VAL A 136 -12.50 -2.67 6.10
CA VAL A 136 -12.07 -1.84 7.23
C VAL A 136 -12.89 -0.54 7.28
N LEU A 137 -13.23 0.01 6.11
CA LEU A 137 -14.16 1.12 5.95
C LEU A 137 -15.47 0.61 5.32
N SER A 138 -16.61 1.20 5.71
CA SER A 138 -17.86 0.99 4.97
C SER A 138 -17.73 1.47 3.53
N ASP A 139 -18.63 1.04 2.64
CA ASP A 139 -18.60 1.46 1.24
C ASP A 139 -18.70 2.98 1.10
N THR A 140 -19.60 3.60 1.87
CA THR A 140 -19.75 5.06 1.92
C THR A 140 -18.47 5.74 2.39
N ALA A 141 -17.90 5.33 3.53
CA ALA A 141 -16.69 5.97 4.06
C ALA A 141 -15.46 5.77 3.13
N PHE A 142 -15.40 4.65 2.42
CA PHE A 142 -14.38 4.42 1.41
C PHE A 142 -14.56 5.36 0.21
N LEU A 143 -15.78 5.47 -0.32
CA LEU A 143 -16.09 6.38 -1.43
C LEU A 143 -15.84 7.84 -1.06
N ASP A 144 -16.21 8.26 0.15
CA ASP A 144 -15.94 9.62 0.64
C ASP A 144 -14.43 9.90 0.63
N ARG A 145 -13.61 8.94 1.08
CA ARG A 145 -12.14 9.06 1.08
C ARG A 145 -11.57 9.10 -0.34
N VAL A 146 -12.08 8.27 -1.24
CA VAL A 146 -11.67 8.27 -2.66
C VAL A 146 -12.00 9.62 -3.30
N ASN A 147 -13.19 10.16 -3.03
CA ASN A 147 -13.64 11.43 -3.57
C ASN A 147 -12.85 12.62 -3.00
N GLU A 148 -12.49 12.58 -1.71
CA GLU A 148 -11.58 13.55 -1.09
C GLU A 148 -10.22 13.56 -1.82
N ILE A 149 -9.60 12.40 -1.99
CA ILE A 149 -8.31 12.25 -2.68
C ILE A 149 -8.41 12.73 -4.13
N LYS A 150 -9.44 12.30 -4.87
CA LYS A 150 -9.64 12.73 -6.27
C LYS A 150 -9.89 14.23 -6.36
N GLY A 151 -10.60 14.82 -5.40
CA GLY A 151 -10.83 16.25 -5.28
C GLY A 151 -9.53 17.04 -5.15
N CYS A 152 -8.62 16.62 -4.25
CA CYS A 152 -7.29 17.21 -4.12
C CYS A 152 -6.49 17.17 -5.44
N LEU A 153 -6.68 16.11 -6.23
CA LEU A 153 -5.95 15.90 -7.48
C LEU A 153 -6.62 16.53 -8.71
N GLY A 154 -7.83 17.08 -8.57
CA GLY A 154 -8.64 17.60 -9.67
C GLY A 154 -9.24 16.52 -10.59
N PHE A 155 -9.37 15.29 -10.11
CA PHE A 155 -10.05 14.20 -10.83
C PHE A 155 -11.56 14.20 -10.57
N ALA A 156 -12.33 13.62 -11.49
CA ALA A 156 -13.77 13.47 -11.32
C ALA A 156 -14.11 12.51 -10.17
N ALA A 157 -15.13 12.86 -9.38
CA ALA A 157 -15.60 12.01 -8.28
C ALA A 157 -16.15 10.67 -8.80
N THR A 158 -15.99 9.62 -8.00
CA THR A 158 -16.61 8.33 -8.24
C THR A 158 -18.07 8.39 -7.76
N THR A 159 -19.00 8.12 -8.67
CA THR A 159 -20.44 8.00 -8.37
C THR A 159 -20.80 6.52 -8.19
N THR A 160 -21.60 6.23 -7.16
CA THR A 160 -22.14 4.89 -6.83
C THR A 160 -23.00 4.30 -7.94
#